data_AF-A0A2V1E6S3-F1
#
_entry.id   AF-A0A2V1E6S3-F1
#
_cell.length_a   1.000
_cell.length_b   1.000
_cell.length_c   1.000
_cell.angle_alpha   90.00
_cell.angle_beta   90.00
_cell.angle_gamma   90.00
#
_symmetry.space_group_name_H-M   'P 1'
#
loop_
_entity.id
_entity.type
_entity.pdbx_description
1 polymer ?
#
loop_
_entity_poly.entity_id
_entity_poly.type
_entity_poly.pdbx_seq_one_letter_code
_entity_poly.pdbx_strand_id
1 'polypeptide(L)'
;MVSLSFFSPRRPPSKQRTSNVEYVPNDPCPRLDFWISGSRDDLVERILPYLTRSYREEQYITTIIEQNPWMAELVHSESENEKEQQDEDVEPDPKDFAKCKSNFEKFPQPMVDSLVSISRSWFRILFRYTFRARYANDTDHESTHLDIEDLYGKEFNGRIDEKSLLRRSTLYKEYKDIYKETKNRPAWIDFCARIKSFCRIIKLETSSTKLEGIYEDLQRNLPQILLGRMEEMKRMATSLQDELEIHRLDESLKACRELMEKLLPDDGKGKGAYRPRGQEYGRRWREFFAKEWQRCKKERPKDHPLLDLVDQDECFQVGQNLYGTLSERIHNHQEYRNQELGEVLLKMIFSILPQDWEEVRRWDLPTEKKRWGVA
;
A
#
# COMPACT_ATOMS: atom_id res chain seq x y z
N MET A 1 2.87 -84.74 -55.36
CA MET A 1 2.14 -83.46 -55.21
C MET A 1 2.40 -82.91 -53.82
N VAL A 2 3.32 -81.95 -53.68
CA VAL A 2 3.54 -81.19 -52.45
C VAL A 2 3.76 -79.75 -52.89
N SER A 3 2.79 -78.89 -52.58
CA SER A 3 2.77 -77.48 -52.96
C SER A 3 3.38 -76.66 -51.82
N LEU A 4 4.58 -76.12 -52.04
CA LEU A 4 5.21 -75.16 -51.14
C LEU A 4 4.55 -73.79 -51.35
N SER A 5 3.80 -73.32 -50.35
CA SER A 5 3.23 -71.98 -50.32
C SER A 5 4.17 -71.04 -49.56
N PHE A 6 4.51 -69.93 -50.21
CA PHE A 6 5.26 -68.81 -49.65
C PHE A 6 4.47 -68.12 -48.53
N PHE A 7 5.06 -68.03 -47.34
CA PHE A 7 4.59 -67.14 -46.28
C PHE A 7 5.05 -65.71 -46.55
N SER A 8 4.13 -64.80 -46.87
CA SER A 8 4.36 -63.36 -46.74
C SER A 8 4.31 -62.97 -45.26
N PRO A 9 5.26 -62.15 -44.75
CA PRO A 9 5.14 -61.59 -43.40
C PRO A 9 3.97 -60.60 -43.36
N ARG A 10 2.97 -60.88 -42.51
CA ARG A 10 1.91 -59.93 -42.18
C ARG A 10 2.53 -58.71 -41.48
N ARG A 11 2.36 -57.52 -42.07
CA ARG A 11 2.59 -56.25 -41.34
C ARG A 11 1.69 -56.22 -40.10
N PRO A 12 2.19 -55.81 -38.92
CA PRO A 12 1.33 -55.60 -37.77
C PRO A 12 0.32 -54.48 -38.09
N PRO A 13 -0.92 -54.57 -37.56
CA PRO A 13 -1.92 -53.53 -37.78
C PRO A 13 -1.39 -52.20 -37.23
N SER A 14 -1.44 -51.16 -38.05
CA SER A 14 -1.20 -49.80 -37.60
C SER A 14 -2.18 -49.50 -36.48
N LYS A 15 -1.66 -49.12 -35.31
CA LYS A 15 -2.47 -48.56 -34.23
C LYS A 15 -3.18 -47.33 -34.78
N GLN A 16 -4.45 -47.46 -35.13
CA GLN A 16 -5.33 -46.32 -35.33
C GLN A 16 -5.36 -45.56 -34.01
N ARG A 17 -4.77 -44.36 -34.03
CA ARG A 17 -4.81 -43.42 -32.91
C ARG A 17 -6.25 -42.92 -32.79
N THR A 18 -7.09 -43.69 -32.12
CA THR A 18 -8.39 -43.24 -31.63
C THR A 18 -8.15 -42.29 -30.48
N SER A 19 -8.07 -41.00 -30.77
CA SER A 19 -8.23 -39.95 -29.77
C SER A 19 -8.84 -38.70 -30.39
N ASN A 20 -10.13 -38.80 -30.76
CA ASN A 20 -11.03 -37.65 -30.84
C ASN A 20 -11.54 -37.27 -29.44
N VAL A 21 -10.69 -37.41 -28.41
CA VAL A 21 -10.92 -36.69 -27.15
C VAL A 21 -10.39 -35.30 -27.44
N GLU A 22 -11.31 -34.36 -27.56
CA GLU A 22 -11.03 -32.94 -27.64
C GLU A 22 -10.38 -32.54 -26.30
N TYR A 23 -9.07 -32.79 -26.16
CA TYR A 23 -8.30 -32.41 -24.98
C TYR A 23 -8.33 -30.89 -24.93
N VAL A 24 -9.22 -30.32 -24.15
CA VAL A 24 -9.29 -28.89 -23.88
C VAL A 24 -8.37 -28.63 -22.70
N PRO A 25 -7.23 -27.94 -22.89
CA PRO A 25 -6.49 -27.44 -21.76
C PRO A 25 -7.33 -26.31 -21.15
N ASN A 26 -8.19 -26.68 -20.21
CA ASN A 26 -8.90 -25.74 -19.34
C ASN A 26 -7.96 -25.20 -18.26
N ASP A 27 -6.81 -25.85 -18.04
CA ASP A 27 -5.88 -25.44 -17.01
C ASP A 27 -4.97 -24.30 -17.52
N PRO A 28 -4.88 -23.17 -16.80
CA PRO A 28 -3.84 -22.20 -17.04
C PRO A 28 -2.48 -22.89 -16.90
N CYS A 29 -1.56 -22.64 -17.82
CA CYS A 29 -0.22 -23.23 -17.79
C CYS A 29 0.38 -23.16 -16.38
N PRO A 30 0.91 -24.25 -15.82
CA PRO A 30 1.33 -24.28 -14.42
C PRO A 30 2.64 -23.55 -14.15
N ARG A 31 3.41 -23.15 -15.19
CA ARG A 31 4.68 -22.41 -15.09
C ARG A 31 4.99 -21.63 -16.39
N LEU A 32 5.80 -20.58 -16.32
CA LEU A 32 6.27 -19.80 -17.49
C LEU A 32 7.29 -20.58 -18.34
N ASP A 33 8.04 -21.50 -17.73
CA ASP A 33 8.92 -22.47 -18.42
C ASP A 33 8.15 -23.49 -19.27
N PHE A 34 6.82 -23.55 -19.16
CA PHE A 34 5.96 -24.41 -19.99
C PHE A 34 6.20 -24.17 -21.49
N TRP A 35 6.52 -22.94 -21.87
CA TRP A 35 6.88 -22.53 -23.22
C TRP A 35 8.35 -22.82 -23.56
N ILE A 36 9.01 -23.74 -22.87
CA ILE A 36 10.32 -24.27 -23.24
C ILE A 36 10.13 -25.70 -23.70
N SER A 37 10.39 -25.95 -24.98
CA SER A 37 10.30 -27.29 -25.57
C SER A 37 11.64 -27.80 -26.05
N GLY A 38 11.98 -29.04 -25.66
CA GLY A 38 13.23 -29.72 -26.01
C GLY A 38 13.18 -30.52 -27.31
N SER A 39 11.99 -30.78 -27.85
CA SER A 39 11.81 -31.59 -29.06
C SER A 39 10.60 -31.12 -29.87
N ARG A 40 10.54 -31.57 -31.14
CA ARG A 40 9.38 -31.34 -32.00
C ARG A 40 8.12 -32.00 -31.44
N ASP A 41 8.25 -33.21 -30.92
CA ASP A 41 7.10 -33.97 -30.41
C ASP A 41 6.48 -33.29 -29.19
N ASP A 42 7.32 -32.77 -28.29
CA ASP A 42 6.90 -32.03 -27.10
C ASP A 42 6.20 -30.70 -27.48
N LEU A 43 6.71 -29.97 -28.47
CA LEU A 43 6.05 -28.80 -29.05
C LEU A 43 4.67 -29.15 -29.62
N VAL A 44 4.58 -30.21 -30.41
CA VAL A 44 3.34 -30.66 -31.05
C VAL A 44 2.29 -31.06 -30.03
N GLU A 45 2.69 -31.81 -29.00
CA GLU A 45 1.76 -32.33 -28.01
C GLU A 45 1.31 -31.26 -27.00
N ARG A 46 2.24 -30.43 -26.51
CA ARG A 46 1.97 -29.55 -25.38
C ARG A 46 1.67 -28.12 -25.76
N ILE A 47 2.31 -27.58 -26.79
CA ILE A 47 2.32 -26.13 -27.04
C ILE A 47 1.42 -25.78 -28.21
N LEU A 48 1.49 -26.56 -29.30
CA LEU A 48 0.73 -26.31 -30.51
C LEU A 48 -0.78 -26.15 -30.26
N PRO A 49 -1.44 -26.94 -29.37
CA PRO A 49 -2.86 -26.77 -29.07
C PRO A 49 -3.21 -25.37 -28.53
N TYR A 50 -2.30 -24.69 -27.84
CA TYR A 50 -2.52 -23.35 -27.30
C TYR A 50 -2.33 -22.24 -28.35
N LEU A 51 -1.54 -22.51 -29.39
CA LEU A 51 -1.28 -21.58 -30.48
C LEU A 51 -2.39 -21.62 -31.55
N THR A 52 -3.00 -22.80 -31.78
CA THR A 52 -3.88 -23.01 -32.94
C THR A 52 -5.37 -22.88 -32.64
N ARG A 53 -5.81 -23.05 -31.40
CA ARG A 53 -7.25 -23.02 -31.03
C ARG A 53 -7.81 -21.64 -30.81
N SER A 54 -9.09 -21.40 -31.02
CA SER A 54 -9.73 -20.11 -30.72
C SER A 54 -9.55 -19.71 -29.25
N TYR A 55 -9.38 -18.42 -28.98
CA TYR A 55 -9.45 -17.90 -27.61
C TYR A 55 -10.89 -17.95 -27.09
N ARG A 56 -11.05 -18.22 -25.79
CA ARG A 56 -12.31 -17.96 -25.08
C ARG A 56 -12.32 -16.53 -24.57
N GLU A 57 -13.51 -15.97 -24.37
CA GLU A 57 -13.67 -14.60 -23.84
C GLU A 57 -12.94 -14.40 -22.51
N GLU A 58 -13.04 -15.37 -21.60
CA GLU A 58 -12.34 -15.39 -20.30
C GLU A 58 -10.80 -15.27 -20.41
N GLN A 59 -10.24 -15.60 -21.56
CA GLN A 59 -8.80 -15.57 -21.81
C GLN A 59 -8.36 -14.27 -22.50
N TYR A 60 -9.28 -13.36 -22.83
CA TYR A 60 -8.95 -12.05 -23.38
C TYR A 60 -8.32 -11.14 -22.34
N ILE A 61 -7.37 -10.32 -22.77
CA ILE A 61 -6.65 -9.43 -21.87
C ILE A 61 -7.58 -8.39 -21.22
N THR A 62 -8.59 -7.86 -21.94
CA THR A 62 -9.64 -7.03 -21.33
C THR A 62 -10.34 -7.75 -20.21
N THR A 63 -10.84 -8.97 -20.45
CA THR A 63 -11.58 -9.72 -19.44
C THR A 63 -10.71 -10.01 -18.23
N ILE A 64 -9.41 -10.30 -18.43
CA ILE A 64 -8.46 -10.48 -17.32
C ILE A 64 -8.26 -9.15 -16.55
N ILE A 65 -8.14 -8.02 -17.25
CA ILE A 65 -8.01 -6.67 -16.64
C ILE A 65 -9.31 -6.26 -15.93
N GLU A 66 -10.48 -6.54 -16.49
CA GLU A 66 -11.78 -6.27 -15.87
C GLU A 66 -11.96 -7.06 -14.57
N GLN A 67 -11.52 -8.32 -14.55
CA GLN A 67 -11.51 -9.16 -13.36
C GLN A 67 -10.42 -8.73 -12.36
N ASN A 68 -9.34 -8.11 -12.83
CA ASN A 68 -8.20 -7.68 -12.02
C ASN A 68 -7.79 -6.23 -12.36
N PRO A 69 -8.58 -5.20 -11.96
CA PRO A 69 -8.36 -3.82 -12.45
C PRO A 69 -7.02 -3.19 -12.10
N TRP A 70 -6.33 -3.72 -11.10
CA TRP A 70 -4.97 -3.33 -10.73
C TRP A 70 -3.93 -3.71 -11.79
N MET A 71 -4.21 -4.73 -12.62
CA MET A 71 -3.31 -5.21 -13.67
C MET A 71 -3.14 -4.24 -14.83
N ALA A 72 -4.07 -3.31 -15.02
CA ALA A 72 -3.91 -2.23 -16.00
C ALA A 72 -2.66 -1.38 -15.71
N GLU A 73 -2.17 -1.37 -14.46
CA GLU A 73 -0.90 -0.74 -14.07
C GLU A 73 0.31 -1.66 -14.31
N LEU A 74 0.18 -2.74 -15.09
CA LEU A 74 1.29 -3.63 -15.45
C LEU A 74 1.34 -3.91 -16.95
N VAL A 75 0.19 -3.97 -17.61
CA VAL A 75 0.06 -4.32 -19.03
C VAL A 75 -0.23 -3.08 -19.88
N HIS A 76 0.56 -2.86 -20.93
CA HIS A 76 0.46 -1.72 -21.85
C HIS A 76 0.66 -2.13 -23.32
N SER A 77 0.19 -1.27 -24.24
CA SER A 77 0.51 -1.36 -25.68
C SER A 77 1.98 -0.94 -25.93
N GLU A 78 2.58 -1.43 -27.02
CA GLU A 78 3.97 -1.08 -27.36
C GLU A 78 4.11 0.42 -27.70
N SER A 79 3.02 1.08 -28.16
CA SER A 79 2.96 2.51 -28.56
C SER A 79 2.91 3.53 -27.44
N GLU A 80 2.63 3.10 -26.23
CA GLU A 80 2.52 4.01 -25.09
C GLU A 80 3.90 4.35 -24.49
N ASN A 81 4.94 3.56 -24.82
CA ASN A 81 6.22 3.55 -24.10
C ASN A 81 7.46 3.95 -24.90
N GLU A 82 7.34 4.42 -26.16
CA GLU A 82 8.52 4.88 -26.94
C GLU A 82 9.33 6.03 -26.28
N LYS A 83 8.79 6.67 -25.22
CA LYS A 83 9.43 7.79 -24.53
C LYS A 83 10.01 7.47 -23.14
N GLU A 84 9.76 6.28 -22.60
CA GLU A 84 10.22 5.92 -21.25
C GLU A 84 10.89 4.55 -21.26
N GLN A 85 12.08 4.46 -21.85
CA GLN A 85 13.05 3.49 -21.35
C GLN A 85 13.40 3.92 -19.93
N GLN A 86 12.60 3.45 -18.95
CA GLN A 86 12.91 3.64 -17.54
C GLN A 86 14.22 2.91 -17.29
N ASP A 87 15.28 3.68 -17.03
CA ASP A 87 16.54 3.16 -16.52
C ASP A 87 16.22 2.26 -15.31
N GLU A 88 16.81 1.05 -15.25
CA GLU A 88 16.56 0.11 -14.16
C GLU A 88 16.89 0.71 -12.78
N ASP A 89 17.61 1.83 -12.72
CA ASP A 89 18.03 2.51 -11.49
C ASP A 89 17.13 3.69 -11.06
N VAL A 90 16.12 4.07 -11.85
CA VAL A 90 15.18 5.13 -11.46
C VAL A 90 14.21 4.58 -10.41
N GLU A 91 14.06 5.30 -9.30
CA GLU A 91 13.10 4.94 -8.25
C GLU A 91 11.66 5.09 -8.81
N PRO A 92 10.83 4.03 -8.78
CA PRO A 92 9.50 4.08 -9.36
C PRO A 92 8.60 5.04 -8.57
N ASP A 93 7.79 5.87 -9.26
CA ASP A 93 6.80 6.72 -8.58
C ASP A 93 5.74 5.82 -7.93
N PRO A 94 5.54 5.89 -6.59
CA PRO A 94 4.51 5.12 -5.92
C PRO A 94 3.09 5.34 -6.47
N LYS A 95 2.84 6.46 -7.16
CA LYS A 95 1.53 6.76 -7.78
C LYS A 95 1.22 5.86 -8.98
N ASP A 96 2.23 5.39 -9.70
CA ASP A 96 2.05 4.54 -10.89
C ASP A 96 1.53 3.14 -10.54
N PHE A 97 1.67 2.76 -9.27
CA PHE A 97 1.28 1.46 -8.73
C PHE A 97 0.22 1.59 -7.63
N ALA A 98 -0.59 2.66 -7.64
CA ALA A 98 -1.55 2.93 -6.58
C ALA A 98 -2.57 1.78 -6.41
N LYS A 99 -3.12 1.24 -7.51
CA LYS A 99 -4.07 0.12 -7.44
C LYS A 99 -3.37 -1.19 -7.11
N CYS A 100 -2.19 -1.44 -7.69
CA CYS A 100 -1.36 -2.62 -7.38
C CYS A 100 -1.05 -2.67 -5.90
N LYS A 101 -0.51 -1.58 -5.35
CA LYS A 101 -0.18 -1.45 -3.93
C LYS A 101 -1.43 -1.63 -3.07
N SER A 102 -2.51 -0.91 -3.35
CA SER A 102 -3.75 -1.04 -2.57
C SER A 102 -4.31 -2.46 -2.57
N ASN A 103 -4.25 -3.16 -3.71
CA ASN A 103 -4.74 -4.53 -3.80
C ASN A 103 -3.84 -5.51 -3.04
N PHE A 104 -2.51 -5.37 -3.17
CA PHE A 104 -1.54 -6.19 -2.44
C PHE A 104 -1.70 -6.01 -0.94
N GLU A 105 -1.93 -4.78 -0.52
CA GLU A 105 -2.12 -4.43 0.87
C GLU A 105 -3.36 -5.06 1.50
N LYS A 106 -4.41 -5.31 0.70
CA LYS A 106 -5.66 -5.95 1.14
C LYS A 106 -5.58 -7.47 1.03
N PHE A 107 -5.01 -7.97 -0.05
CA PHE A 107 -5.02 -9.39 -0.42
C PHE A 107 -3.64 -9.84 -0.93
N PRO A 108 -2.62 -9.90 -0.06
CA PRO A 108 -1.23 -10.14 -0.47
C PRO A 108 -1.07 -11.50 -1.15
N GLN A 109 -1.50 -12.59 -0.49
CA GLN A 109 -1.38 -13.93 -1.04
C GLN A 109 -2.22 -14.12 -2.33
N PRO A 110 -3.54 -13.78 -2.36
CA PRO A 110 -4.32 -13.88 -3.59
C PRO A 110 -3.75 -13.05 -4.75
N MET A 111 -3.17 -11.87 -4.47
CA MET A 111 -2.56 -11.05 -5.50
C MET A 111 -1.28 -11.70 -6.06
N VAL A 112 -0.43 -12.28 -5.22
CA VAL A 112 0.77 -13.00 -5.69
C VAL A 112 0.39 -14.19 -6.58
N ASP A 113 -0.63 -14.96 -6.18
CA ASP A 113 -1.11 -16.09 -6.99
C ASP A 113 -1.73 -15.61 -8.32
N SER A 114 -2.47 -14.50 -8.27
CA SER A 114 -3.05 -13.86 -9.47
C SER A 114 -1.97 -13.33 -10.40
N LEU A 115 -0.95 -12.64 -9.88
CA LEU A 115 0.20 -12.13 -10.65
C LEU A 115 0.86 -13.25 -11.46
N VAL A 116 1.10 -14.40 -10.84
CA VAL A 116 1.71 -15.56 -11.51
C VAL A 116 0.82 -16.06 -12.65
N SER A 117 -0.49 -16.23 -12.42
CA SER A 117 -1.45 -16.69 -13.43
C SER A 117 -1.58 -15.70 -14.60
N ILE A 118 -1.65 -14.42 -14.26
CA ILE A 118 -1.74 -13.29 -15.18
C ILE A 118 -0.51 -13.23 -16.09
N SER A 119 0.69 -13.29 -15.54
CA SER A 119 1.94 -13.20 -16.31
C SER A 119 2.07 -14.32 -17.34
N ARG A 120 1.57 -15.51 -16.99
CA ARG A 120 1.54 -16.66 -17.90
C ARG A 120 0.54 -16.44 -19.03
N SER A 121 -0.63 -15.89 -18.70
CA SER A 121 -1.66 -15.56 -19.68
C SER A 121 -1.16 -14.46 -20.62
N TRP A 122 -0.51 -13.44 -20.09
CA TRP A 122 0.07 -12.36 -20.87
C TRP A 122 1.16 -12.87 -21.82
N PHE A 123 2.12 -13.65 -21.32
CA PHE A 123 3.14 -14.26 -22.18
C PHE A 123 2.52 -15.13 -23.28
N ARG A 124 1.48 -15.92 -22.97
CA ARG A 124 0.75 -16.72 -23.95
C ARG A 124 0.12 -15.88 -25.04
N ILE A 125 -0.51 -14.75 -24.68
CA ILE A 125 -1.15 -13.82 -25.61
C ILE A 125 -0.09 -13.23 -26.56
N LEU A 126 1.00 -12.70 -26.01
CA LEU A 126 2.12 -12.16 -26.78
C LEU A 126 2.78 -13.21 -27.67
N PHE A 127 2.97 -14.43 -27.15
CA PHE A 127 3.61 -15.51 -27.88
C PHE A 127 2.77 -15.92 -29.09
N ARG A 128 1.45 -16.02 -28.91
CA ARG A 128 0.55 -16.28 -30.03
C ARG A 128 0.48 -15.11 -31.00
N TYR A 129 0.47 -13.87 -30.51
CA TYR A 129 0.42 -12.69 -31.37
C TYR A 129 1.62 -12.67 -32.31
N THR A 130 2.80 -12.86 -31.76
CA THR A 130 4.06 -12.98 -32.50
C THR A 130 4.03 -14.16 -33.48
N PHE A 131 3.49 -15.31 -33.05
CA PHE A 131 3.32 -16.47 -33.93
C PHE A 131 2.40 -16.15 -35.13
N ARG A 132 1.29 -15.44 -34.90
CA ARG A 132 0.31 -15.12 -35.95
C ARG A 132 0.79 -14.04 -36.88
N ALA A 133 1.38 -12.97 -36.37
CA ALA A 133 1.97 -11.91 -37.18
C ALA A 133 2.95 -12.49 -38.21
N ARG A 134 3.63 -13.59 -37.85
CA ARG A 134 4.60 -14.27 -38.71
C ARG A 134 4.00 -15.28 -39.72
N TYR A 135 2.80 -15.81 -39.49
CA TYR A 135 2.28 -16.96 -40.25
C TYR A 135 0.82 -16.92 -40.71
N ALA A 136 -0.02 -16.06 -40.13
CA ALA A 136 -1.44 -16.01 -40.46
C ALA A 136 -1.77 -14.97 -41.54
N ASN A 137 -0.93 -13.94 -41.69
CA ASN A 137 -1.14 -12.86 -42.64
C ASN A 137 -0.15 -13.06 -43.79
N ASP A 138 -0.59 -13.63 -44.92
CA ASP A 138 0.16 -13.75 -46.19
C ASP A 138 0.54 -12.37 -46.82
N THR A 139 0.51 -11.31 -46.02
CA THR A 139 0.80 -9.92 -46.39
C THR A 139 2.06 -9.49 -45.65
N ASP A 140 2.98 -8.83 -46.37
CA ASP A 140 4.19 -8.15 -45.89
C ASP A 140 3.89 -7.06 -44.82
N HIS A 141 3.29 -7.45 -43.70
CA HIS A 141 3.20 -6.59 -42.53
C HIS A 141 4.51 -6.73 -41.77
N GLU A 142 5.48 -5.90 -42.17
CA GLU A 142 6.57 -5.47 -41.31
C GLU A 142 6.01 -5.19 -39.92
N SER A 143 6.37 -6.05 -38.97
CA SER A 143 6.35 -5.82 -37.52
C SER A 143 5.27 -4.82 -37.07
N THR A 144 3.99 -5.20 -37.13
CA THR A 144 2.94 -4.39 -36.52
C THR A 144 3.21 -4.31 -35.02
N HIS A 145 3.47 -3.08 -34.59
CA HIS A 145 3.48 -2.70 -33.20
C HIS A 145 2.25 -3.27 -32.51
N LEU A 146 2.43 -3.94 -31.38
CA LEU A 146 1.31 -4.50 -30.65
C LEU A 146 0.50 -3.35 -30.04
N ASP A 147 -0.69 -3.14 -30.58
CA ASP A 147 -1.76 -2.48 -29.85
C ASP A 147 -2.59 -3.53 -29.10
N ILE A 148 -2.89 -3.28 -27.83
CA ILE A 148 -3.83 -4.09 -27.06
C ILE A 148 -5.19 -4.14 -27.77
N GLU A 149 -5.58 -3.08 -28.49
CA GLU A 149 -6.81 -3.06 -29.27
C GLU A 149 -6.84 -4.12 -30.39
N ASP A 150 -5.69 -4.44 -30.98
CA ASP A 150 -5.57 -5.45 -32.06
C ASP A 150 -5.85 -6.88 -31.55
N LEU A 151 -5.68 -7.11 -30.24
CA LEU A 151 -5.94 -8.40 -29.62
C LEU A 151 -7.45 -8.74 -29.56
N TYR A 152 -8.33 -7.78 -29.84
CA TYR A 152 -9.78 -8.00 -29.92
C TYR A 152 -10.25 -8.40 -31.32
N GLY A 153 -9.40 -8.27 -32.34
CA GLY A 153 -9.73 -8.61 -33.71
C GLY A 153 -10.04 -10.10 -33.91
N LYS A 154 -11.00 -10.41 -34.80
CA LYS A 154 -11.27 -11.80 -35.25
C LYS A 154 -10.02 -12.44 -35.86
N GLU A 155 -9.12 -11.63 -36.41
CA GLU A 155 -7.86 -12.02 -37.01
C GLU A 155 -6.91 -12.63 -35.97
N PHE A 156 -6.81 -12.02 -34.78
CA PHE A 156 -6.03 -12.57 -33.66
C PHE A 156 -6.71 -13.76 -32.98
N ASN A 157 -8.05 -13.77 -32.93
CA ASN A 157 -8.81 -14.76 -32.16
C ASN A 157 -9.22 -16.03 -32.93
N GLY A 158 -9.09 -16.03 -34.26
CA GLY A 158 -9.49 -17.15 -35.13
C GLY A 158 -8.70 -18.45 -34.89
N ARG A 159 -9.15 -19.57 -35.45
CA ARG A 159 -8.41 -20.83 -35.42
C ARG A 159 -7.26 -20.81 -36.45
N ILE A 160 -6.10 -21.38 -36.11
CA ILE A 160 -5.01 -21.65 -37.08
C ILE A 160 -5.11 -23.11 -37.52
N ASP A 161 -4.88 -23.39 -38.80
CA ASP A 161 -4.88 -24.77 -39.29
C ASP A 161 -3.67 -25.56 -38.78
N GLU A 162 -3.90 -26.33 -37.72
CA GLU A 162 -2.92 -27.20 -37.09
C GLU A 162 -2.31 -28.22 -38.06
N LYS A 163 -3.10 -28.74 -39.01
CA LYS A 163 -2.60 -29.74 -39.98
C LYS A 163 -1.54 -29.17 -40.90
N SER A 164 -1.69 -27.91 -41.31
CA SER A 164 -0.70 -27.20 -42.13
C SER A 164 0.60 -26.99 -41.36
N LEU A 165 0.52 -26.62 -40.07
CA LEU A 165 1.72 -26.45 -39.22
C LEU A 165 2.46 -27.78 -39.00
N LEU A 166 1.74 -28.88 -38.73
CA LEU A 166 2.34 -30.19 -38.48
C LEU A 166 3.16 -30.73 -39.67
N ARG A 167 2.82 -30.33 -40.90
CA ARG A 167 3.54 -30.72 -42.11
C ARG A 167 4.85 -29.97 -42.32
N ARG A 168 5.08 -28.85 -41.64
CA ARG A 168 6.30 -28.02 -41.81
C ARG A 168 7.48 -28.68 -41.12
N SER A 169 8.50 -29.08 -41.88
CA SER A 169 9.73 -29.68 -41.33
C SER A 169 10.49 -28.73 -40.38
N THR A 170 10.37 -27.43 -40.59
CA THR A 170 11.04 -26.35 -39.85
C THR A 170 10.30 -25.87 -38.60
N LEU A 171 9.10 -26.38 -38.30
CA LEU A 171 8.21 -25.90 -37.22
C LEU A 171 8.92 -25.72 -35.87
N TYR A 172 9.79 -26.65 -35.48
CA TYR A 172 10.49 -26.57 -34.20
C TYR A 172 11.52 -25.44 -34.13
N LYS A 173 12.22 -25.18 -35.24
CA LYS A 173 13.17 -24.05 -35.33
C LYS A 173 12.41 -22.73 -35.31
N GLU A 174 11.36 -22.64 -36.12
CA GLU A 174 10.41 -21.53 -36.18
C GLU A 174 9.85 -21.16 -34.80
N TYR A 175 9.38 -22.16 -34.06
CA TYR A 175 8.93 -22.01 -32.68
C TYR A 175 9.98 -21.35 -31.77
N LYS A 176 11.23 -21.82 -31.83
CA LYS A 176 12.32 -21.25 -31.00
C LYS A 176 12.59 -19.79 -31.36
N ASP A 177 12.52 -19.46 -32.63
CA ASP A 177 12.76 -18.09 -33.11
C ASP A 177 11.64 -17.17 -32.61
N ILE A 178 10.37 -17.58 -32.69
CA ILE A 178 9.22 -16.82 -32.18
C ILE A 178 9.28 -16.67 -30.65
N TYR A 179 9.70 -17.71 -29.94
CA TYR A 179 9.82 -17.65 -28.49
C TYR A 179 10.85 -16.61 -28.05
N LYS A 180 12.00 -16.56 -28.75
CA LYS A 180 13.01 -15.52 -28.53
C LYS A 180 12.48 -14.13 -28.91
N GLU A 181 11.81 -14.02 -30.05
CA GLU A 181 11.20 -12.77 -30.53
C GLU A 181 10.19 -12.24 -29.51
N THR A 182 9.30 -13.09 -29.02
CA THR A 182 8.30 -12.75 -27.98
C THR A 182 8.94 -12.23 -26.71
N LYS A 183 10.03 -12.86 -26.25
CA LYS A 183 10.78 -12.41 -25.07
C LYS A 183 11.45 -11.05 -25.26
N ASN A 184 11.72 -10.67 -26.51
CA ASN A 184 12.36 -9.41 -26.86
C ASN A 184 11.35 -8.34 -27.27
N ARG A 185 10.03 -8.61 -27.18
CA ARG A 185 9.02 -7.61 -27.47
C ARG A 185 8.97 -6.54 -26.38
N PRO A 186 8.83 -5.25 -26.75
CA PRO A 186 8.70 -4.17 -25.77
C PRO A 186 7.63 -4.43 -24.72
N ALA A 187 6.44 -4.87 -25.13
CA ALA A 187 5.34 -5.17 -24.19
C ALA A 187 5.66 -6.26 -23.14
N TRP A 188 6.53 -7.22 -23.46
CA TRP A 188 6.98 -8.21 -22.48
C TRP A 188 8.08 -7.67 -21.56
N ILE A 189 9.04 -6.95 -22.14
CA ILE A 189 10.14 -6.32 -21.41
C ILE A 189 9.58 -5.33 -20.39
N ASP A 190 8.68 -4.45 -20.82
CA ASP A 190 8.04 -3.45 -19.98
C ASP A 190 7.22 -4.09 -18.86
N PHE A 191 6.44 -5.13 -19.19
CA PHE A 191 5.71 -5.89 -18.18
C PHE A 191 6.64 -6.45 -17.11
N CYS A 192 7.77 -7.05 -17.50
CA CYS A 192 8.76 -7.56 -16.56
C CYS A 192 9.39 -6.45 -15.71
N ALA A 193 9.72 -5.31 -16.32
CA ALA A 193 10.26 -4.15 -15.63
C ALA A 193 9.26 -3.60 -14.61
N ARG A 194 7.98 -3.46 -14.96
CA ARG A 194 6.93 -2.99 -14.04
C ARG A 194 6.71 -3.94 -12.88
N ILE A 195 6.80 -5.25 -13.08
CA ILE A 195 6.77 -6.21 -11.96
C ILE A 195 7.95 -5.99 -11.01
N LYS A 196 9.16 -5.79 -11.53
CA LYS A 196 10.33 -5.46 -10.68
C LYS A 196 10.13 -4.16 -9.92
N SER A 197 9.65 -3.11 -10.59
CA SER A 197 9.36 -1.81 -9.97
C SER A 197 8.30 -1.94 -8.87
N PHE A 198 7.24 -2.71 -9.12
CA PHE A 198 6.24 -3.02 -8.10
C PHE A 198 6.86 -3.75 -6.90
N CYS A 199 7.73 -4.74 -7.13
CA CYS A 199 8.46 -5.41 -6.04
C CYS A 199 9.26 -4.42 -5.19
N ARG A 200 9.92 -3.43 -5.79
CA ARG A 200 10.62 -2.36 -5.04
C ARG A 200 9.66 -1.50 -4.21
N ILE A 201 8.51 -1.14 -4.75
CA ILE A 201 7.47 -0.36 -4.03
C ILE A 201 6.99 -1.09 -2.77
N ILE A 202 6.90 -2.43 -2.81
CA ILE A 202 6.55 -3.25 -1.63
C ILE A 202 7.79 -3.65 -0.80
N LYS A 203 8.93 -3.01 -1.03
CA LYS A 203 10.20 -3.21 -0.31
C LYS A 203 10.75 -4.64 -0.44
N LEU A 204 10.51 -5.29 -1.57
CA LEU A 204 11.15 -6.55 -1.93
C LEU A 204 12.35 -6.29 -2.84
N GLU A 205 13.54 -6.56 -2.33
CA GLU A 205 14.75 -6.67 -3.14
C GLU A 205 14.82 -8.08 -3.75
N THR A 206 14.89 -8.15 -5.08
CA THR A 206 15.04 -9.40 -5.82
C THR A 206 16.38 -9.42 -6.54
N SER A 207 17.13 -10.50 -6.37
CA SER A 207 18.37 -10.74 -7.14
C SER A 207 18.11 -11.40 -8.49
N SER A 208 16.89 -11.89 -8.72
CA SER A 208 16.51 -12.56 -9.95
C SER A 208 16.22 -11.56 -11.07
N THR A 209 16.84 -11.79 -12.23
CA THR A 209 16.48 -11.11 -13.48
C THR A 209 15.32 -11.81 -14.20
N LYS A 210 14.97 -13.03 -13.78
CA LYS A 210 13.87 -13.83 -14.34
C LYS A 210 12.61 -13.67 -13.51
N LEU A 211 11.47 -13.57 -14.18
CA LEU A 211 10.16 -13.35 -13.57
C LEU A 211 9.76 -14.46 -12.59
N GLU A 212 10.08 -15.72 -12.89
CA GLU A 212 9.81 -16.84 -12.00
C GLU A 212 10.61 -16.74 -10.70
N GLY A 213 11.88 -16.36 -10.78
CA GLY A 213 12.69 -16.13 -9.58
C GLY A 213 12.17 -14.95 -8.77
N ILE A 214 11.67 -13.90 -9.42
CA ILE A 214 11.02 -12.76 -8.74
C ILE A 214 9.78 -13.24 -7.97
N TYR A 215 8.95 -14.09 -8.57
CA TYR A 215 7.77 -14.64 -7.89
C TYR A 215 8.12 -15.61 -6.76
N GLU A 216 9.15 -16.44 -6.93
CA GLU A 216 9.65 -17.31 -5.86
C GLU A 216 10.18 -16.48 -4.68
N ASP A 217 10.92 -15.41 -4.94
CA ASP A 217 11.39 -14.49 -3.92
C ASP A 217 10.21 -13.76 -3.24
N LEU A 218 9.21 -13.33 -4.01
CA LEU A 218 8.02 -12.68 -3.49
C LEU A 218 7.21 -13.61 -2.59
N GLN A 219 6.98 -14.86 -3.01
CA GLN A 219 6.28 -15.86 -2.20
C GLN A 219 7.05 -16.21 -0.93
N ARG A 220 8.38 -16.38 -1.03
CA ARG A 220 9.23 -16.72 0.11
C ARG A 220 9.30 -15.61 1.16
N ASN A 221 9.39 -14.36 0.71
CA ASN A 221 9.57 -13.20 1.59
C ASN A 221 8.24 -12.52 1.98
N LEU A 222 7.10 -13.01 1.47
CA LEU A 222 5.79 -12.45 1.78
C LEU A 222 5.52 -12.29 3.29
N PRO A 223 5.83 -13.29 4.16
CA PRO A 223 5.64 -13.12 5.61
C PRO A 223 6.48 -11.99 6.21
N GLN A 224 7.72 -11.80 5.74
CA GLN A 224 8.61 -10.74 6.23
C GLN A 224 8.13 -9.35 5.79
N ILE A 225 7.67 -9.22 4.54
CA ILE A 225 7.07 -7.97 4.03
C ILE A 225 5.87 -7.58 4.88
N LEU A 226 4.98 -8.54 5.19
CA LEU A 226 3.80 -8.30 6.01
C LEU A 226 4.17 -7.93 7.45
N LEU A 227 5.18 -8.58 8.03
CA LEU A 227 5.66 -8.26 9.38
C LEU A 227 6.23 -6.84 9.46
N GLY A 228 7.12 -6.47 8.53
CA GLY A 228 7.70 -5.13 8.47
C GLY A 228 6.63 -4.04 8.33
N ARG A 229 5.60 -4.30 7.52
CA ARG A 229 4.45 -3.39 7.39
C ARG A 229 3.64 -3.27 8.69
N MET A 230 3.39 -4.38 9.38
CA MET A 230 2.70 -4.34 10.67
C MET A 230 3.47 -3.53 11.71
N GLU A 231 4.81 -3.63 11.72
CA GLU A 231 5.66 -2.83 12.59
C GLU A 231 5.63 -1.34 12.23
N GLU A 232 5.66 -0.99 10.95
CA GLU A 232 5.51 0.39 10.47
C GLU A 232 4.17 1.00 10.90
N MET A 233 3.06 0.26 10.72
CA MET A 233 1.73 0.70 11.17
C MET A 233 1.67 0.88 12.69
N LYS A 234 2.31 -0.01 13.47
CA LYS A 234 2.40 0.15 14.93
C LYS A 234 3.17 1.41 15.31
N ARG A 235 4.32 1.68 14.68
CA ARG A 235 5.10 2.90 14.93
C ARG A 235 4.31 4.16 14.61
N MET A 236 3.60 4.18 13.48
CA MET A 236 2.72 5.31 13.13
C MET A 236 1.58 5.48 14.14
N ALA A 237 0.96 4.39 14.59
CA ALA A 237 -0.09 4.45 15.61
C ALA A 237 0.41 4.99 16.95
N THR A 238 1.60 4.56 17.39
CA THR A 238 2.25 5.12 18.59
C THR A 238 2.56 6.60 18.40
N SER A 239 3.15 7.00 17.27
CA SER A 239 3.43 8.41 16.98
C SER A 239 2.17 9.28 17.00
N LEU A 240 1.06 8.80 16.44
CA LEU A 240 -0.21 9.52 16.47
C LEU A 240 -0.79 9.61 17.88
N GLN A 241 -0.62 8.56 18.68
CA GLN A 241 -1.03 8.56 20.08
C GLN A 241 -0.23 9.59 20.89
N ASP A 242 1.10 9.63 20.71
CA ASP A 242 1.99 10.59 21.37
C ASP A 242 1.62 12.03 20.98
N GLU A 243 1.36 12.29 19.69
CA GLU A 243 0.91 13.60 19.22
C GLU A 243 -0.43 14.01 19.83
N LEU A 244 -1.35 13.07 19.99
CA LEU A 244 -2.65 13.32 20.58
C LEU A 244 -2.56 13.59 22.09
N GLU A 245 -1.64 12.94 22.80
CA GLU A 245 -1.35 13.22 24.22
C GLU A 245 -0.72 14.60 24.42
N ILE A 246 0.24 14.98 23.56
CA ILE A 246 0.82 16.33 23.57
C ILE A 246 -0.27 17.39 23.34
N HIS A 247 -1.16 17.15 22.36
CA HIS A 247 -2.26 18.08 22.07
C HIS A 247 -3.24 18.19 23.25
N ARG A 248 -3.56 17.08 23.93
CA ARG A 248 -4.41 17.08 25.12
C ARG A 248 -3.80 17.91 26.25
N LEU A 249 -2.50 17.76 26.48
CA LEU A 249 -1.80 18.53 27.49
C LEU A 249 -1.86 20.03 27.19
N ASP A 250 -1.57 20.44 25.95
CA ASP A 250 -1.63 21.85 25.52
C ASP A 250 -3.02 22.48 25.70
N GLU A 251 -4.09 21.74 25.38
CA GLU A 251 -5.47 22.18 25.65
C GLU A 251 -5.73 22.38 27.16
N SER A 252 -5.26 21.46 28.01
CA SER A 252 -5.37 21.60 29.47
C SER A 252 -4.61 22.80 30.01
N LEU A 253 -3.40 23.08 29.48
CA LEU A 253 -2.63 24.28 29.86
C LEU A 253 -3.39 25.56 29.50
N LYS A 254 -4.00 25.61 28.30
CA LYS A 254 -4.81 26.74 27.84
C LYS A 254 -6.05 26.95 28.71
N ALA A 255 -6.75 25.87 29.05
CA ALA A 255 -7.94 25.93 29.91
C ALA A 255 -7.60 26.41 31.32
N CYS A 256 -6.52 25.89 31.92
CA CYS A 256 -6.01 26.37 33.21
C CYS A 256 -5.72 27.87 33.15
N ARG A 257 -4.97 28.32 32.14
CA ARG A 257 -4.64 29.74 31.99
C ARG A 257 -5.90 30.59 31.85
N GLU A 258 -6.84 30.19 30.99
CA GLU A 258 -8.09 30.93 30.78
C GLU A 258 -8.93 31.03 32.06
N LEU A 259 -9.01 29.94 32.83
CA LEU A 259 -9.68 29.92 34.12
C LEU A 259 -9.02 30.90 35.09
N MET A 260 -7.68 30.86 35.19
CA MET A 260 -6.93 31.78 36.05
C MET A 260 -7.18 33.24 35.67
N GLU A 261 -7.26 33.59 34.38
CA GLU A 261 -7.57 34.94 33.93
C GLU A 261 -8.99 35.37 34.32
N LYS A 262 -9.98 34.46 34.23
CA LYS A 262 -11.40 34.73 34.51
C LYS A 262 -11.79 34.70 36.01
N LEU A 263 -11.00 34.04 36.86
CA LEU A 263 -11.20 34.04 38.31
C LEU A 263 -10.82 35.37 38.95
N LEU A 264 -9.91 36.12 38.32
CA LEU A 264 -9.43 37.38 38.88
C LEU A 264 -10.51 38.48 38.81
N PRO A 265 -10.77 39.20 39.90
CA PRO A 265 -11.78 40.26 39.93
C PRO A 265 -11.40 41.42 39.01
N ASP A 266 -12.32 41.88 38.17
CA ASP A 266 -12.10 42.99 37.22
C ASP A 266 -11.81 44.27 38.01
N ASP A 267 -10.63 44.89 37.80
CA ASP A 267 -10.18 46.03 38.61
C ASP A 267 -10.80 47.36 38.14
N GLY A 268 -11.69 47.32 37.14
CA GLY A 268 -12.46 48.47 36.65
C GLY A 268 -11.60 49.58 36.03
N LYS A 269 -10.28 49.41 35.94
CA LYS A 269 -9.32 50.44 35.49
C LYS A 269 -8.77 50.09 34.11
N GLY A 270 -9.64 50.00 33.10
CA GLY A 270 -9.18 49.48 31.80
C GLY A 270 -10.00 49.79 30.55
N LYS A 271 -10.86 50.83 30.52
CA LYS A 271 -11.35 51.33 29.22
C LYS A 271 -10.32 52.29 28.63
N GLY A 272 -9.36 51.77 27.84
CA GLY A 272 -8.69 52.59 26.82
C GLY A 272 -7.16 52.68 26.78
N ALA A 273 -6.39 51.77 27.37
CA ALA A 273 -4.93 51.75 27.15
C ALA A 273 -4.43 50.33 26.83
N TYR A 274 -3.84 50.16 25.65
CA TYR A 274 -3.14 48.93 25.27
C TYR A 274 -1.90 48.79 26.18
N ARG A 275 -1.95 47.85 27.12
CA ARG A 275 -0.81 47.47 27.98
C ARG A 275 -0.41 46.02 27.68
N PRO A 276 0.86 45.63 27.94
CA PRO A 276 1.31 44.26 27.71
C PRO A 276 0.56 43.33 28.68
N ARG A 277 -0.48 42.67 28.18
CA ARG A 277 -1.48 41.93 28.97
C ARG A 277 -0.92 40.74 29.78
N GLY A 278 0.36 40.37 29.68
CA GLY A 278 0.90 39.20 30.40
C GLY A 278 1.31 39.46 31.85
N GLN A 279 2.05 40.54 32.12
CA GLN A 279 2.72 40.73 33.42
C GLN A 279 1.77 41.10 34.56
N GLU A 280 0.68 41.81 34.25
CA GLU A 280 -0.31 42.24 35.24
C GLU A 280 -1.15 41.06 35.76
N TYR A 281 -1.48 40.09 34.90
CA TYR A 281 -2.17 38.87 35.29
C TYR A 281 -1.29 37.97 36.17
N GLY A 282 -0.01 37.83 35.85
CA GLY A 282 0.91 37.04 36.69
C GLY A 282 1.09 37.60 38.10
N ARG A 283 1.05 38.94 38.27
CA ARG A 283 1.04 39.56 39.61
C ARG A 283 -0.29 39.33 40.34
N ARG A 284 -1.42 39.61 39.67
CA ARG A 284 -2.77 39.45 40.25
C ARG A 284 -3.05 37.99 40.63
N TRP A 285 -2.61 37.04 39.81
CA TRP A 285 -2.67 35.62 40.12
C TRP A 285 -1.87 35.28 41.38
N ARG A 286 -0.62 35.75 41.51
CA ARG A 286 0.19 35.49 42.71
C ARG A 286 -0.49 35.98 43.99
N GLU A 287 -1.07 37.17 43.95
CA GLU A 287 -1.78 37.76 45.09
C GLU A 287 -3.06 36.98 45.42
N PHE A 288 -3.87 36.67 44.39
CA PHE A 288 -5.09 35.87 44.53
C PHE A 288 -4.78 34.47 45.07
N PHE A 289 -3.83 33.77 44.47
CA PHE A 289 -3.42 32.43 44.86
C PHE A 289 -2.90 32.39 46.29
N ALA A 290 -2.05 33.35 46.68
CA ALA A 290 -1.56 33.41 48.06
C ALA A 290 -2.68 33.59 49.07
N LYS A 291 -3.70 34.41 48.74
CA LYS A 291 -4.88 34.61 49.59
C LYS A 291 -5.71 33.34 49.71
N GLU A 292 -6.07 32.71 48.58
CA GLU A 292 -6.86 31.48 48.60
C GLU A 292 -6.09 30.31 49.21
N TRP A 293 -4.76 30.26 49.07
CA TRP A 293 -3.92 29.28 49.76
C TRP A 293 -4.03 29.42 51.28
N GLN A 294 -3.86 30.64 51.83
CA GLN A 294 -3.96 30.88 53.27
C GLN A 294 -5.38 30.61 53.80
N ARG A 295 -6.40 30.99 53.02
CA ARG A 295 -7.80 30.67 53.34
C ARG A 295 -8.02 29.16 53.39
N CYS A 296 -7.58 28.44 52.36
CA CYS A 296 -7.71 27.00 52.28
C CYS A 296 -6.98 26.30 53.44
N LYS A 297 -5.80 26.81 53.83
CA LYS A 297 -5.02 26.30 54.96
C LYS A 297 -5.75 26.43 56.28
N LYS A 298 -6.47 27.56 56.47
CA LYS A 298 -7.18 27.90 57.71
C LYS A 298 -8.56 27.26 57.79
N GLU A 299 -9.35 27.36 56.73
CA GLU A 299 -10.78 27.01 56.70
C GLU A 299 -11.03 25.59 56.20
N ARG A 300 -10.09 25.02 55.44
CA ARG A 300 -10.19 23.70 54.79
C ARG A 300 -11.56 23.49 54.09
N PRO A 301 -11.96 24.39 53.18
CA PRO A 301 -13.24 24.29 52.50
C PRO A 301 -13.31 22.99 51.69
N LYS A 302 -14.44 22.28 51.84
CA LYS A 302 -14.70 21.05 51.11
C LYS A 302 -14.74 21.35 49.60
N ASP A 303 -14.17 20.45 48.81
CA ASP A 303 -14.13 20.52 47.34
C ASP A 303 -13.28 21.68 46.76
N HIS A 304 -12.46 22.33 47.59
CA HIS A 304 -11.58 23.39 47.13
C HIS A 304 -10.36 22.82 46.36
N PRO A 305 -9.99 23.41 45.20
CA PRO A 305 -8.90 22.94 44.33
C PRO A 305 -7.56 22.73 45.04
N LEU A 306 -7.28 23.52 46.07
CA LEU A 306 -5.99 23.52 46.78
C LEU A 306 -5.96 22.66 48.04
N LEU A 307 -7.08 22.02 48.41
CA LEU A 307 -7.23 21.34 49.70
C LEU A 307 -6.15 20.28 49.94
N ASP A 308 -5.88 19.46 48.92
CA ASP A 308 -4.90 18.36 49.00
C ASP A 308 -3.44 18.82 48.82
N LEU A 309 -3.24 20.09 48.44
CA LEU A 309 -1.92 20.65 48.18
C LEU A 309 -1.41 21.55 49.30
N VAL A 310 -2.29 22.07 50.16
CA VAL A 310 -2.00 23.24 51.01
C VAL A 310 -0.90 23.03 52.07
N ASP A 311 -0.59 21.78 52.38
CA ASP A 311 0.47 21.39 53.33
C ASP A 311 1.84 21.14 52.63
N GLN A 312 1.91 21.32 51.30
CA GLN A 312 3.12 21.10 50.49
C GLN A 312 3.72 22.45 50.04
N ASP A 313 4.82 22.87 50.68
CA ASP A 313 5.46 24.17 50.39
C ASP A 313 5.97 24.30 48.95
N GLU A 314 6.37 23.19 48.33
CA GLU A 314 6.77 23.15 46.91
C GLU A 314 5.60 23.50 45.98
N CYS A 315 4.39 22.99 46.29
CA CYS A 315 3.19 23.33 45.55
C CYS A 315 2.85 24.82 45.69
N PHE A 316 3.08 25.43 46.85
CA PHE A 316 2.87 26.86 47.03
C PHE A 316 3.73 27.70 46.07
N GLN A 317 5.03 27.40 45.99
CA GLN A 317 5.97 28.11 45.11
C GLN A 317 5.61 27.93 43.63
N VAL A 318 5.27 26.71 43.22
CA VAL A 318 4.84 26.40 41.86
C VAL A 318 3.52 27.10 41.53
N GLY A 319 2.53 27.05 42.42
CA GLY A 319 1.22 27.67 42.22
C GLY A 319 1.27 29.19 42.10
N GLN A 320 2.15 29.85 42.86
CA GLN A 320 2.39 31.29 42.70
C GLN A 320 2.92 31.63 41.31
N ASN A 321 3.88 30.87 40.79
CA ASN A 321 4.51 31.18 39.50
C ASN A 321 3.79 30.57 38.29
N LEU A 322 2.76 29.75 38.54
CA LEU A 322 2.07 28.95 37.52
C LEU A 322 1.64 29.76 36.30
N TYR A 323 1.05 30.94 36.50
CA TYR A 323 0.57 31.74 35.36
C TYR A 323 1.71 32.10 34.40
N GLY A 324 2.86 32.50 34.95
CA GLY A 324 4.05 32.82 34.16
C GLY A 324 4.54 31.59 33.40
N THR A 325 4.65 30.46 34.09
CA THR A 325 5.08 29.18 33.51
C THR A 325 4.14 28.69 32.39
N LEU A 326 2.82 28.75 32.59
CA LEU A 326 1.83 28.39 31.58
C LEU A 326 1.88 29.35 30.40
N SER A 327 1.91 30.65 30.65
CA SER A 327 1.98 31.66 29.60
C SER A 327 3.24 31.48 28.77
N GLU A 328 4.41 31.31 29.38
CA GLU A 328 5.67 31.08 28.67
C GLU A 328 5.60 29.82 27.81
N ARG A 329 5.14 28.70 28.36
CA ARG A 329 5.02 27.43 27.62
C ARG A 329 4.04 27.51 26.45
N ILE A 330 2.89 28.15 26.64
CA ILE A 330 1.87 28.32 25.58
C ILE A 330 2.40 29.20 24.44
N HIS A 331 3.12 30.29 24.74
CA HIS A 331 3.66 31.19 23.70
C HIS A 331 4.91 30.61 23.01
N ASN A 332 5.72 29.83 23.73
CA ASN A 332 6.94 29.19 23.21
C ASN A 332 6.71 27.69 22.93
N HIS A 333 5.52 27.32 22.44
CA HIS A 333 5.11 25.91 22.27
C HIS A 333 6.16 25.06 21.53
N GLN A 334 6.85 25.60 20.52
CA GLN A 334 7.89 24.86 19.79
C GLN A 334 9.09 24.43 20.66
N GLU A 335 9.48 25.25 21.63
CA GLU A 335 10.63 25.00 22.51
C GLU A 335 10.29 24.02 23.64
N TYR A 336 9.04 24.04 24.11
CA TYR A 336 8.57 23.25 25.24
C TYR A 336 7.79 21.98 24.86
N ARG A 337 7.51 21.76 23.56
CA ARG A 337 6.69 20.63 23.06
C ARG A 337 7.14 19.27 23.57
N ASN A 338 8.46 19.07 23.68
CA ASN A 338 9.07 17.80 24.09
C ASN A 338 9.65 17.85 25.51
N GLN A 339 9.41 18.93 26.27
CA GLN A 339 9.91 19.08 27.63
C GLN A 339 8.86 18.58 28.62
N GLU A 340 9.19 17.49 29.30
CA GLU A 340 8.36 16.95 30.38
C GLU A 340 8.04 18.03 31.43
N LEU A 341 6.81 17.99 31.94
CA LEU A 341 6.41 18.81 33.07
C LEU A 341 6.85 18.09 34.34
N GLY A 342 7.53 18.80 35.25
CA GLY A 342 7.85 18.25 36.56
C GLY A 342 6.59 17.83 37.31
N GLU A 343 6.69 16.76 38.12
CA GLU A 343 5.55 16.13 38.80
C GLU A 343 4.72 17.13 39.62
N VAL A 344 5.38 18.06 40.34
CA VAL A 344 4.72 19.09 41.15
C VAL A 344 3.92 20.09 40.30
N LEU A 345 4.43 20.43 39.11
CA LEU A 345 3.75 21.31 38.17
C LEU A 345 2.52 20.62 37.56
N LEU A 346 2.62 19.34 37.20
CA LEU A 346 1.47 18.54 36.76
C LEU A 346 0.40 18.47 37.85
N LYS A 347 0.77 18.13 39.09
CA LYS A 347 -0.16 18.09 40.24
C LYS A 347 -0.90 19.42 40.41
N MET A 348 -0.18 20.53 40.32
CA MET A 348 -0.79 21.86 40.40
C MET A 348 -1.75 22.15 39.24
N ILE A 349 -1.35 21.81 38.00
CA ILE A 349 -2.19 21.98 36.81
C ILE A 349 -3.48 21.20 36.95
N PHE A 350 -3.43 19.90 37.29
CA PHE A 350 -4.62 19.06 37.46
C PHE A 350 -5.52 19.52 38.61
N SER A 351 -4.93 20.09 39.66
CA SER A 351 -5.71 20.63 40.78
C SER A 351 -6.49 21.88 40.37
N ILE A 352 -5.89 22.75 39.56
CA ILE A 352 -6.49 24.02 39.10
C ILE A 352 -7.42 23.83 37.91
N LEU A 353 -7.20 22.78 37.11
CA LEU A 353 -8.00 22.48 35.92
C LEU A 353 -9.50 22.58 36.21
N PRO A 354 -10.30 23.11 35.27
CA PRO A 354 -11.72 23.22 35.50
C PRO A 354 -12.35 21.88 35.84
N GLN A 355 -13.35 21.90 36.72
CA GLN A 355 -14.11 20.72 37.09
C GLN A 355 -14.73 20.12 35.82
N ASP A 356 -14.63 18.79 35.69
CA ASP A 356 -15.11 18.00 34.54
C ASP A 356 -14.39 18.27 33.20
N TRP A 357 -13.23 18.94 33.20
CA TRP A 357 -12.47 19.23 31.97
C TRP A 357 -12.08 17.96 31.20
N GLU A 358 -11.69 16.90 31.91
CA GLU A 358 -11.29 15.64 31.29
C GLU A 358 -12.46 14.92 30.59
N GLU A 359 -13.70 15.13 31.06
CA GLU A 359 -14.88 14.45 30.55
C GLU A 359 -15.61 15.26 29.45
N VAL A 360 -15.77 16.57 29.65
CA VAL A 360 -16.66 17.40 28.80
C VAL A 360 -15.90 18.45 27.98
N ARG A 361 -14.63 18.75 28.33
CA ARG A 361 -13.81 19.83 27.74
C ARG A 361 -14.53 21.18 27.63
N ARG A 362 -15.46 21.41 28.55
CA ARG A 362 -16.22 22.65 28.71
C ARG A 362 -16.35 22.89 30.19
N TRP A 363 -16.30 24.15 30.58
CA TRP A 363 -16.38 24.54 31.97
C TRP A 363 -17.23 25.78 32.14
N ASP A 364 -17.84 25.90 33.31
CA ASP A 364 -18.77 26.96 33.66
C ASP A 364 -18.16 27.89 34.71
N LEU A 365 -18.02 29.18 34.36
CA LEU A 365 -17.36 30.16 35.22
C LEU A 365 -18.07 30.39 36.56
N PRO A 366 -19.41 30.51 36.64
CA PRO A 366 -20.12 30.52 37.92
C PRO A 366 -19.81 29.31 38.82
N THR A 367 -19.78 28.11 38.25
CA THR A 367 -19.44 26.88 38.98
C THR A 367 -18.01 26.93 39.51
N GLU A 368 -17.05 27.33 38.69
CA GLU A 368 -15.66 27.50 39.13
C GLU A 368 -15.50 28.62 40.16
N LYS A 369 -16.15 29.77 40.01
CA LYS A 369 -16.11 30.82 41.03
C LYS A 369 -16.65 30.34 42.37
N LYS A 370 -17.68 29.48 42.38
CA LYS A 370 -18.20 28.86 43.59
C LYS A 370 -17.19 27.89 44.20
N ARG A 371 -16.55 27.04 43.38
CA ARG A 371 -15.50 26.09 43.78
C ARG A 371 -14.28 26.79 44.41
N TRP A 372 -13.90 27.93 43.86
CA TRP A 372 -12.84 28.81 44.37
C TRP A 372 -13.31 29.77 45.49
N GLY A 373 -14.59 29.76 45.85
CA GLY A 373 -15.16 30.61 46.90
C GLY A 373 -15.07 32.12 46.62
N VAL A 374 -15.17 32.51 45.34
CA VAL A 374 -15.12 33.89 44.80
C VAL A 374 -16.49 34.35 44.26
N ALA A 375 -17.53 33.50 44.38
CA ALA A 375 -18.88 33.76 43.89
C ALA A 375 -19.63 34.85 44.66
#